data_AF-A0A1Y3D5U3-F1
#
_entry.id   AF-A0A1Y3D5U3-F1
#
_cell.length_a   1.000
_cell.length_b   1.000
_cell.length_c   1.000
_cell.angle_alpha   90.00
_cell.angle_beta   90.00
_cell.angle_gamma   90.00
#
_symmetry.space_group_name_H-M   'P 1'
#
loop_
_entity.id
_entity.type
_entity.pdbx_description
1 polymer ?
#
loop_
_entity_poly.entity_id
_entity_poly.type
_entity_poly.pdbx_seq_one_letter_code
_entity_poly.pdbx_strand_id
1 'polypeptide(L)'
;MKIIKRSTLILAISFLFTACQPQATNSVAQKQHFICKSLIEGFLKTQQLGQYQLQHIQPTLHQTAAQRLYRYHMTSDNTMRINMPYQQDINFECNQTSAQRFELKLLNHEQQEIQTLVNLDLPPQKTIDTLTAFVLKTQ
;
A
#
# COMPACT_ATOMS: atom_id res chain seq x y z
N MET A 1 23.59 50.21 31.38
CA MET A 1 24.01 49.28 30.32
C MET A 1 24.03 47.86 30.88
N LYS A 2 23.53 46.88 30.10
CA LYS A 2 23.55 45.41 30.30
C LYS A 2 22.29 44.75 30.88
N ILE A 3 21.22 44.79 30.08
CA ILE A 3 20.16 43.75 30.05
C ILE A 3 20.56 42.76 28.95
N ILE A 4 21.45 41.81 29.22
CA ILE A 4 21.75 40.70 28.28
C ILE A 4 22.12 39.46 29.10
N LYS A 5 21.60 38.30 28.66
CA LYS A 5 21.94 36.90 29.03
C LYS A 5 20.88 36.10 29.80
N ARG A 6 19.63 36.12 29.36
CA ARG A 6 18.71 34.96 29.53
C ARG A 6 17.97 34.56 28.25
N SER A 7 18.19 35.27 27.15
CA SER A 7 17.50 35.03 25.87
C SER A 7 18.28 34.16 24.88
N THR A 8 19.44 33.62 25.28
CA THR A 8 20.32 32.78 24.45
C THR A 8 20.33 31.31 24.86
N LEU A 9 19.32 30.85 25.60
CA LEU A 9 19.16 29.42 25.88
C LEU A 9 18.04 28.76 25.05
N ILE A 10 17.07 29.54 24.57
CA ILE A 10 15.90 29.00 23.85
C ILE A 10 16.21 28.73 22.37
N LEU A 11 17.25 29.35 21.79
CA LEU A 11 17.60 29.21 20.38
C LEU A 11 18.30 27.87 20.04
N ALA A 12 18.75 27.11 21.05
CA ALA A 12 19.52 25.88 20.84
C ALA A 12 18.66 24.60 20.67
N ILE A 13 17.38 24.64 21.07
CA ILE A 13 16.52 23.44 21.09
C ILE A 13 15.83 23.20 19.74
N SER A 14 15.73 24.21 18.88
CA SER A 14 15.07 24.10 17.56
C SER A 14 15.87 23.33 16.50
N PHE A 15 17.16 23.05 16.74
CA PHE A 15 18.03 22.34 15.77
C PHE A 15 18.03 20.81 15.92
N LEU A 16 17.35 20.26 16.94
CA LEU A 16 17.27 18.81 17.15
C LEU A 16 16.11 18.14 16.39
N PHE A 17 15.30 18.89 15.63
CA PHE A 17 14.43 18.31 14.62
C PHE A 17 15.24 18.05 13.33
N THR A 18 16.25 17.19 13.43
CA THR A 18 16.83 16.58 12.22
C THR A 18 15.70 15.82 11.54
N ALA A 19 15.26 16.36 10.41
CA ALA A 19 14.24 15.79 9.55
C ALA A 19 14.48 14.28 9.35
N CYS A 20 13.41 13.49 9.43
CA CYS A 20 13.43 12.12 8.94
C CYS A 20 14.06 12.12 7.54
N GLN A 21 15.24 11.52 7.39
CA GLN A 21 15.80 11.27 6.07
C GLN A 21 14.79 10.42 5.31
N PRO A 22 14.33 10.84 4.12
CA PRO A 22 13.42 10.03 3.33
C PRO A 22 14.19 8.75 2.98
N GLN A 23 13.80 7.64 3.59
CA GLN A 23 14.30 6.32 3.26
C GLN A 23 14.14 6.13 1.76
N ALA A 24 15.22 5.75 1.06
CA ALA A 24 15.21 5.56 -0.39
C ALA A 24 14.03 4.66 -0.78
N THR A 25 12.98 5.25 -1.36
CA THR A 25 11.75 4.53 -1.68
C THR A 25 11.94 3.80 -3.00
N ASN A 26 11.69 2.50 -3.00
CA ASN A 26 11.73 1.71 -4.22
C ASN A 26 10.48 2.02 -5.06
N SER A 27 10.64 2.89 -6.06
CA SER A 27 9.53 3.38 -6.89
C SER A 27 8.85 2.25 -7.69
N VAL A 28 9.58 1.21 -8.06
CA VAL A 28 9.02 0.02 -8.74
C VAL A 28 8.13 -0.76 -7.78
N ALA A 29 8.60 -1.03 -6.56
CA ALA A 29 7.83 -1.70 -5.53
C ALA A 29 6.56 -0.92 -5.16
N GLN A 30 6.65 0.41 -5.05
CA GLN A 30 5.51 1.29 -4.78
C GLN A 30 4.46 1.27 -5.89
N LYS A 31 4.90 1.31 -7.16
CA LYS A 31 3.98 1.22 -8.32
C LYS A 31 3.24 -0.10 -8.35
N GLN A 32 3.96 -1.21 -8.21
CA GLN A 32 3.34 -2.54 -8.14
C GLN A 32 2.35 -2.60 -6.97
N HIS A 33 2.75 -2.11 -5.79
CA HIS A 33 1.88 -2.08 -4.62
C HIS A 33 0.58 -1.30 -4.89
N PHE A 34 0.68 -0.12 -5.49
CA PHE A 34 -0.47 0.70 -5.84
C PHE A 34 -1.46 -0.05 -6.75
N ILE A 35 -0.95 -0.72 -7.80
CA ILE A 35 -1.77 -1.49 -8.74
C ILE A 35 -2.43 -2.66 -8.02
N CYS A 36 -1.65 -3.51 -7.34
CA CYS A 36 -2.17 -4.69 -6.63
C CYS A 36 -3.20 -4.29 -5.56
N LYS A 37 -2.92 -3.23 -4.78
CA LYS A 37 -3.85 -2.73 -3.76
C LYS A 37 -5.15 -2.26 -4.39
N SER A 38 -5.09 -1.51 -5.49
CA SER A 38 -6.28 -1.04 -6.19
C SER A 38 -7.13 -2.20 -6.73
N LEU A 39 -6.50 -3.24 -7.27
CA LEU A 39 -7.18 -4.45 -7.73
C LEU A 39 -7.87 -5.19 -6.58
N ILE A 40 -7.18 -5.38 -5.46
CA ILE A 40 -7.74 -6.05 -4.28
C ILE A 40 -8.90 -5.25 -3.69
N GLU A 41 -8.73 -3.93 -3.52
CA GLU A 41 -9.79 -3.07 -2.99
C GLU A 41 -11.01 -3.03 -3.94
N GLY A 42 -10.78 -3.05 -5.26
CA GLY A 42 -11.85 -3.20 -6.24
C GLY A 42 -12.61 -4.52 -6.07
N PHE A 43 -11.89 -5.63 -5.93
CA PHE A 43 -12.49 -6.94 -5.66
C PHE A 43 -13.28 -6.93 -4.34
N LEU A 44 -12.68 -6.49 -3.24
CA LEU A 44 -13.34 -6.45 -1.93
C LEU A 44 -14.62 -5.61 -1.98
N LYS A 45 -14.60 -4.45 -2.64
CA LYS A 45 -15.80 -3.61 -2.80
C LYS A 45 -16.90 -4.29 -3.60
N THR A 46 -16.57 -4.96 -4.70
CA THR A 46 -17.57 -5.66 -5.53
C THR A 46 -18.18 -6.86 -4.80
N GLN A 47 -17.41 -7.51 -3.92
CA GLN A 47 -17.88 -8.61 -3.06
C GLN A 47 -18.57 -8.14 -1.77
N GLN A 48 -18.83 -6.84 -1.59
CA GLN A 48 -19.39 -6.25 -0.35
C GLN A 48 -18.51 -6.47 0.90
N LEU A 49 -17.22 -6.72 0.71
CA LEU A 49 -16.20 -6.93 1.74
C LEU A 49 -15.40 -5.66 2.04
N GLY A 50 -16.01 -4.47 1.90
CA GLY A 50 -15.33 -3.18 2.07
C GLY A 50 -14.80 -2.89 3.49
N GLN A 51 -15.16 -3.74 4.47
CA GLN A 51 -14.71 -3.66 5.87
C GLN A 51 -13.33 -4.32 6.10
N TYR A 52 -12.78 -4.97 5.07
CA TYR A 52 -11.45 -5.55 5.12
C TYR A 52 -10.39 -4.52 4.79
N GLN A 53 -9.42 -4.38 5.68
CA GLN A 53 -8.29 -3.46 5.53
C GLN A 53 -6.97 -4.21 5.45
N LEU A 54 -6.04 -3.61 4.70
CA LEU A 54 -4.70 -4.17 4.55
C LEU A 54 -3.98 -4.17 5.89
N GLN A 55 -3.67 -5.36 6.39
CA GLN A 55 -2.94 -5.55 7.64
C GLN A 55 -1.45 -5.79 7.39
N HIS A 56 -1.11 -6.61 6.40
CA HIS A 56 0.27 -6.99 6.14
C HIS A 56 0.59 -7.19 4.66
N ILE A 57 1.84 -6.92 4.31
CA ILE A 57 2.42 -7.15 2.98
C ILE A 57 3.78 -7.84 3.10
N GLN A 58 4.03 -8.81 2.22
CA GLN A 58 5.31 -9.51 2.16
C GLN A 58 5.70 -9.87 0.72
N PRO A 59 6.95 -9.64 0.29
CA PRO A 59 7.99 -8.83 0.96
C PRO A 59 7.60 -7.33 1.06
N THR A 60 8.34 -6.59 1.90
CA THR A 60 8.09 -5.16 2.13
C THR A 60 8.38 -4.31 0.89
N LEU A 61 7.94 -3.04 0.91
CA LEU A 61 8.09 -2.12 -0.23
C LEU A 61 9.51 -1.58 -0.41
N HIS A 62 10.48 -2.00 0.41
CA HIS A 62 11.88 -1.64 0.22
C HIS A 62 12.54 -2.48 -0.87
N GLN A 63 12.00 -3.67 -1.15
CA GLN A 63 12.54 -4.62 -2.10
C GLN A 63 11.64 -4.74 -3.32
N THR A 64 12.23 -4.85 -4.51
CA THR A 64 11.49 -5.23 -5.72
C THR A 64 11.20 -6.72 -5.64
N ALA A 65 9.97 -7.12 -5.94
CA ALA A 65 9.57 -8.53 -5.92
C ALA A 65 8.52 -8.76 -7.00
N ALA A 66 8.70 -9.80 -7.81
CA ALA A 66 7.71 -10.16 -8.82
C ALA A 66 6.38 -10.56 -8.16
N GLN A 67 6.44 -11.21 -7.00
CA GLN A 67 5.29 -11.67 -6.24
C GLN A 67 5.20 -10.94 -4.89
N ARG A 68 3.99 -10.55 -4.49
CA ARG A 68 3.70 -10.10 -3.12
C ARG A 68 2.43 -10.70 -2.58
N LEU A 69 2.49 -11.08 -1.30
CA LEU A 69 1.37 -11.51 -0.50
C LEU A 69 0.77 -10.33 0.26
N TYR A 70 -0.55 -10.28 0.29
CA TYR A 70 -1.33 -9.26 0.99
C TYR A 70 -2.29 -9.96 1.94
N ARG A 71 -2.24 -9.57 3.22
CA ARG A 71 -3.20 -10.04 4.23
C ARG A 71 -4.14 -8.91 4.58
N TYR A 72 -5.43 -9.16 4.40
CA TYR A 72 -6.49 -8.25 4.79
C TYR A 72 -7.22 -8.80 6.01
N HIS A 73 -7.39 -7.96 7.01
CA HIS A 73 -8.14 -8.27 8.21
C HIS A 73 -9.41 -7.42 8.25
N MET A 74 -10.48 -7.97 8.80
CA MET A 74 -11.73 -7.23 8.96
C MET A 74 -11.60 -6.27 10.14
N THR A 75 -11.73 -4.97 9.90
CA THR A 75 -11.75 -3.98 10.98
C THR A 75 -13.16 -3.86 11.53
N SER A 76 -13.38 -4.35 12.74
CA SER A 76 -14.63 -4.11 13.46
C SER A 76 -14.56 -2.73 14.12
N ASP A 77 -15.24 -1.73 13.54
CA ASP A 77 -15.48 -0.44 14.22
C ASP A 77 -16.40 -0.59 15.44
N ASN A 78 -17.04 -1.75 15.59
CA ASN A 78 -17.83 -2.09 16.76
C ASN A 78 -16.94 -2.78 17.81
N THR A 79 -16.49 -1.97 18.75
CA THR A 79 -16.13 -2.34 20.12
C THR A 79 -16.82 -3.62 20.60
N MET A 80 -16.04 -4.66 20.87
CA MET A 80 -16.38 -5.79 21.76
C MET A 80 -17.81 -6.37 21.62
N ARG A 81 -18.15 -6.95 20.46
CA ARG A 81 -19.28 -7.89 20.41
C ARG A 81 -18.85 -9.22 21.03
N ILE A 82 -19.15 -9.39 22.32
CA ILE A 82 -19.06 -10.68 23.02
C ILE A 82 -19.91 -11.67 22.20
N ASN A 83 -19.28 -12.72 21.65
CA ASN A 83 -19.83 -13.74 20.73
C ASN A 83 -19.82 -13.43 19.21
N MET A 84 -19.01 -12.50 18.71
CA MET A 84 -18.73 -12.43 17.27
C MET A 84 -17.88 -13.65 16.86
N PRO A 85 -18.25 -14.42 15.81
CA PRO A 85 -17.41 -15.49 15.28
C PRO A 85 -16.05 -14.92 14.83
N TYR A 86 -14.99 -15.70 15.02
CA TYR A 86 -13.63 -15.31 14.60
C TYR A 86 -13.62 -14.96 13.11
N GLN A 87 -13.25 -13.72 12.81
CA GLN A 87 -13.24 -13.21 11.44
C GLN A 87 -11.93 -13.60 10.80
N GLN A 88 -12.02 -14.39 9.73
CA GLN A 88 -10.85 -14.91 9.03
C GLN A 88 -10.22 -13.85 8.16
N ASP A 89 -8.88 -13.88 8.12
CA ASP A 89 -8.08 -13.06 7.21
C ASP A 89 -8.29 -13.52 5.77
N ILE A 90 -8.30 -12.56 4.85
CA ILE A 90 -8.30 -12.83 3.43
C ILE A 90 -6.90 -12.58 2.90
N ASN A 91 -6.31 -13.60 2.29
CA ASN A 91 -4.97 -13.54 1.74
C ASN A 91 -5.03 -13.47 0.22
N PHE A 92 -4.25 -12.57 -0.37
CA PHE A 92 -4.10 -12.43 -1.80
C PHE A 92 -2.65 -12.56 -2.20
N GLU A 93 -2.43 -13.12 -3.38
CA GLU A 93 -1.15 -13.08 -4.07
C GLU A 93 -1.29 -12.19 -5.30
N CYS A 94 -0.37 -11.25 -5.45
CA CYS A 94 -0.25 -10.43 -6.64
C CYS A 94 1.09 -10.71 -7.32
N ASN A 95 1.01 -11.22 -8.56
CA ASN A 95 2.15 -11.52 -9.40
C ASN A 95 2.29 -10.47 -10.50
N GLN A 96 3.50 -9.96 -10.67
CA GLN A 96 3.91 -9.12 -11.77
C GLN A 96 4.81 -9.96 -12.68
N THR A 97 4.23 -10.55 -13.72
CA THR A 97 4.94 -11.42 -14.66
C THR A 97 5.73 -10.64 -15.71
N SER A 98 5.34 -9.39 -15.96
CA SER A 98 6.07 -8.43 -16.79
C SER A 98 5.89 -7.00 -16.27
N ALA A 99 6.53 -6.00 -16.88
CA ALA A 99 6.33 -4.60 -16.47
C ALA A 99 4.86 -4.12 -16.62
N GLN A 100 4.05 -4.84 -17.40
CA GLN A 100 2.67 -4.47 -17.73
C GLN A 100 1.64 -5.48 -17.23
N ARG A 101 2.03 -6.74 -16.98
CA ARG A 101 1.07 -7.80 -16.67
C ARG A 101 1.05 -8.12 -15.18
N PHE A 102 -0.14 -7.98 -14.60
CA PHE A 102 -0.43 -8.24 -13.20
C PHE A 102 -1.50 -9.32 -13.10
N GLU A 103 -1.29 -10.27 -12.21
CA GLU A 103 -2.22 -11.35 -11.90
C GLU A 103 -2.54 -11.30 -10.41
N LEU A 104 -3.82 -11.32 -10.07
CA LEU A 104 -4.30 -11.33 -8.69
C LEU A 104 -4.98 -12.67 -8.40
N LYS A 105 -4.57 -13.31 -7.31
CA LYS A 105 -5.08 -14.60 -6.84
C LYS A 105 -5.59 -14.50 -5.42
N LEU A 106 -6.65 -15.25 -5.13
CA LEU A 106 -7.15 -15.50 -3.79
C LEU A 106 -6.49 -16.75 -3.22
N LEU A 107 -6.00 -16.67 -1.99
CA LEU A 107 -5.36 -17.78 -1.30
C LEU A 107 -6.25 -18.31 -0.17
N ASN A 108 -6.12 -19.60 0.14
CA ASN A 108 -6.70 -20.21 1.33
C ASN A 108 -5.84 -19.94 2.58
N HIS A 109 -6.27 -20.48 3.72
CA HIS A 109 -5.53 -20.37 4.99
C HIS A 109 -4.12 -21.02 4.95
N GLU A 110 -3.92 -22.03 4.09
CA GLU A 110 -2.63 -22.68 3.87
C GLU A 110 -1.78 -21.97 2.80
N GLN A 111 -2.18 -20.77 2.37
CA GLN A 111 -1.54 -19.98 1.32
C GLN A 111 -1.50 -20.68 -0.05
N GLN A 112 -2.38 -21.66 -0.27
CA GLN A 112 -2.57 -22.28 -1.58
C GLN A 112 -3.56 -21.45 -2.40
N GLU A 113 -3.31 -21.35 -3.69
CA GLU A 113 -4.20 -20.68 -4.63
C GLU A 113 -5.57 -21.37 -4.67
N ILE A 114 -6.62 -20.63 -4.32
CA ILE A 114 -8.01 -21.06 -4.51
C ILE A 114 -8.46 -20.69 -5.91
N GLN A 115 -8.21 -19.45 -6.33
CA GLN A 115 -8.79 -18.89 -7.53
C GLN A 115 -7.99 -17.69 -8.06
N THR A 116 -7.75 -17.66 -9.37
CA THR A 116 -7.31 -16.44 -10.07
C THR A 116 -8.48 -15.47 -10.21
N LEU A 117 -8.36 -14.27 -9.65
CA LEU A 117 -9.42 -13.27 -9.61
C LEU A 117 -9.35 -12.31 -10.79
N VAL A 118 -8.16 -11.81 -11.11
CA VAL A 118 -7.97 -10.75 -12.12
C VAL A 118 -6.65 -10.96 -12.85
N ASN A 119 -6.68 -10.75 -14.17
CA ASN A 119 -5.51 -10.55 -15.00
C ASN A 119 -5.61 -9.16 -15.63
N LEU A 120 -4.61 -8.31 -15.40
CA LEU A 120 -4.55 -6.96 -15.90
C LEU A 120 -3.30 -6.76 -16.76
N ASP A 121 -3.51 -6.35 -18.00
CA ASP A 121 -2.45 -5.86 -18.89
C ASP A 121 -2.52 -4.34 -18.98
N LEU A 122 -1.46 -3.67 -18.52
CA LEU A 122 -1.32 -2.23 -18.64
C LEU A 122 -0.80 -1.87 -20.03
N PRO A 123 -1.35 -0.84 -20.68
CA PRO A 123 -0.76 -0.32 -21.90
C PRO A 123 0.60 0.33 -21.60
N PRO A 124 1.47 0.48 -22.62
CA PRO A 124 2.73 1.19 -22.47
C PRO A 124 2.53 2.62 -21.94
N GLN A 125 3.48 3.15 -21.15
CA GLN A 125 3.37 4.51 -20.59
C GLN A 125 3.16 5.59 -21.66
N LYS A 126 3.84 5.47 -22.81
CA LYS A 126 3.64 6.37 -23.96
C LYS A 126 2.19 6.42 -24.44
N THR A 127 1.45 5.31 -24.27
CA THR A 127 0.04 5.21 -24.63
C THR A 127 -0.86 5.75 -23.52
N ILE A 128 -0.50 5.56 -22.24
CA ILE A 128 -1.22 6.19 -21.11
C ILE A 128 -1.23 7.72 -21.28
N ASP A 129 -0.08 8.34 -21.58
CA ASP A 129 0.02 9.80 -21.73
C ASP A 129 -0.91 10.35 -22.83
N THR A 130 -1.14 9.56 -23.88
CA THR A 130 -2.07 9.92 -24.97
C THR A 130 -3.54 9.67 -24.63
N LEU A 131 -3.83 8.77 -23.68
CA LEU A 131 -5.20 8.36 -23.32
C LEU A 131 -5.72 9.08 -22.08
N THR A 132 -4.85 9.68 -21.26
CA THR A 132 -5.26 10.48 -20.12
C THR A 132 -5.61 11.89 -20.56
N ALA A 133 -6.87 12.29 -20.34
CA ALA A 133 -7.33 13.67 -20.58
C ALA A 133 -6.63 14.71 -19.68
N PHE A 134 -5.90 14.27 -18.66
CA PHE A 134 -5.20 15.12 -17.70
C PHE A 134 -3.69 14.93 -17.82
N VAL A 135 -3.03 15.90 -18.44
CA VAL A 135 -1.57 16.02 -18.38
C VAL A 135 -1.21 16.75 -17.08
N LEU A 136 -0.60 16.04 -16.13
CA LEU A 136 -0.01 16.66 -14.95
C LEU A 136 1.18 17.53 -15.38
N LYS A 137 0.97 18.84 -15.55
CA LYS A 137 2.06 19.81 -15.67
C LYS A 137 2.78 19.90 -14.33
N THR A 138 3.93 19.23 -14.22
CA THR A 138 4.90 19.52 -13.16
C THR A 138 5.50 20.90 -13.44
N GLN A 139 5.22 21.87 -12.57
CA GLN A 139 5.93 23.15 -12.48
C GLN A 139 7.30 22.96 -11.82
#